data_AF-A0AAV3PPK0-F1
#
_entry.id   AF-A0AAV3PPK0-F1
#
_cell.length_a   1.000
_cell.length_b   1.000
_cell.length_c   1.000
_cell.angle_alpha   90.00
_cell.angle_beta   90.00
_cell.angle_gamma   90.00
#
_symmetry.space_group_name_H-M   'P 1'
#
loop_
_entity.id
_entity.type
_entity.pdbx_description
1 polymer ?
#
loop_
_entity_poly.entity_id
_entity_poly.type
_entity_poly.pdbx_seq_one_letter_code
_entity_poly.pdbx_strand_id
1 'polypeptide(L)'
;MNPKPNPQFLKLPRQNPHNGSRIPQIFLQLQMVGVGNLEILPLVSIVCPIEGCTISVNLSGSINVGQNAAVVASTVIFSATSLTMEPNSLINTTALGGSPPSQSTGTPVNYEGAGG
;
A
#
# COMPACT_ATOMS: atom_id res chain seq x y z
N MET A 1 -18.50 29.93 4.36
CA MET A 1 -18.31 28.62 5.03
C MET A 1 -17.84 27.60 3.99
N ASN A 2 -16.59 27.14 4.06
CA ASN A 2 -16.15 25.99 3.26
C ASN A 2 -16.57 24.70 3.98
N PRO A 3 -17.23 23.74 3.31
CA PRO A 3 -17.58 22.47 3.93
C PRO A 3 -16.28 21.71 4.28
N LYS A 4 -16.14 21.36 5.56
CA LYS A 4 -15.08 20.50 6.08
C LYS A 4 -15.09 19.19 5.29
N PRO A 5 -13.98 18.73 4.69
CA PRO A 5 -13.90 17.38 4.16
C PRO A 5 -14.13 16.42 5.31
N ASN A 6 -15.22 15.67 5.24
CA ASN A 6 -15.51 14.60 6.20
C ASN A 6 -14.43 13.52 5.99
N PRO A 7 -13.55 13.23 6.96
CA PRO A 7 -12.60 12.15 6.82
C PRO A 7 -13.41 10.85 6.77
N GLN A 8 -13.61 10.33 5.55
CA GLN A 8 -14.13 9.00 5.33
C GLN A 8 -13.07 8.05 5.88
N PHE A 9 -13.18 7.72 7.16
CA PHE A 9 -12.50 6.57 7.73
C PHE A 9 -13.01 5.37 6.95
N LEU A 10 -12.27 4.97 5.92
CA LEU A 10 -12.49 3.68 5.28
C LEU A 10 -12.11 2.63 6.30
N LYS A 11 -13.08 2.26 7.15
CA LYS A 11 -12.97 1.18 8.11
C LYS A 11 -12.97 -0.11 7.30
N LEU A 12 -11.81 -0.47 6.75
CA LEU A 12 -11.62 -1.79 6.15
C LEU A 12 -11.91 -2.83 7.25
N PRO A 13 -12.71 -3.87 6.96
CA PRO A 13 -13.00 -4.90 7.95
C PRO A 13 -11.69 -5.52 8.43
N ARG A 14 -11.47 -5.56 9.75
CA ARG A 14 -10.38 -6.35 10.33
C ARG A 14 -10.65 -7.81 10.02
N GLN A 15 -9.96 -8.38 9.03
CA GLN A 15 -9.92 -9.82 8.85
C GLN A 15 -8.89 -10.39 9.83
N ASN A 16 -9.40 -11.20 10.77
CA ASN A 16 -8.63 -11.89 11.79
C ASN A 16 -7.83 -13.03 11.13
N PRO A 17 -6.48 -13.04 11.16
CA PRO A 17 -5.66 -14.02 10.46
C PRO A 17 -5.49 -15.28 11.31
N HIS A 18 -6.59 -15.98 11.61
CA HIS A 18 -6.54 -17.27 12.30
C HIS A 18 -7.60 -18.23 11.73
N ASN A 19 -7.46 -18.59 10.45
CA ASN A 19 -7.70 -19.96 10.03
C ASN A 19 -7.16 -20.16 8.62
N GLY A 20 -6.44 -21.26 8.39
CA GLY A 20 -5.83 -21.64 7.10
C GLY A 20 -6.86 -22.02 6.02
N SER A 21 -7.80 -21.13 5.74
CA SER A 21 -8.75 -21.24 4.64
C SER A 21 -8.36 -20.23 3.59
N ARG A 22 -8.02 -20.69 2.37
CA ARG A 22 -7.90 -19.85 1.18
C ARG A 22 -9.25 -19.17 0.94
N ILE A 23 -9.46 -18.02 1.57
CA ILE A 23 -10.50 -17.08 1.19
C ILE A 23 -10.13 -16.64 -0.23
N PRO A 24 -11.07 -16.55 -1.19
CA PRO A 24 -10.75 -16.02 -2.51
C PRO A 24 -10.13 -14.65 -2.29
N GLN A 25 -8.94 -14.45 -2.87
CA GLN A 25 -8.23 -13.18 -2.94
C GLN A 25 -9.15 -12.18 -3.66
N ILE A 26 -10.12 -11.60 -2.94
CA ILE A 26 -10.87 -10.45 -3.39
C ILE A 26 -9.82 -9.36 -3.52
N PHE A 27 -9.44 -9.11 -4.77
CA PHE A 27 -8.40 -8.18 -5.16
C PHE A 27 -8.78 -6.82 -4.55
N LEU A 28 -8.22 -6.49 -3.38
CA LEU A 28 -8.50 -5.22 -2.73
C LEU A 28 -7.65 -4.17 -3.44
N GLN A 29 -8.24 -3.54 -4.45
CA GLN A 29 -7.64 -2.41 -5.15
C GLN A 29 -8.26 -1.14 -4.61
N LEU A 30 -7.41 -0.20 -4.18
CA LEU A 30 -7.83 1.15 -3.85
C LEU A 30 -7.39 2.08 -4.98
N GLN A 31 -8.33 2.56 -5.78
CA GLN A 31 -8.05 3.48 -6.88
C GLN A 31 -8.69 4.85 -6.60
N MET A 32 -7.87 5.89 -6.61
CA MET A 32 -8.31 7.29 -6.60
C MET A 32 -7.90 7.91 -7.93
N VAL A 33 -8.86 8.51 -8.65
CA VAL A 33 -8.61 9.26 -9.89
C VAL A 33 -9.32 10.60 -9.79
N GLY A 34 -8.63 11.68 -10.12
CA GLY A 34 -9.24 13.01 -10.03
C GLY A 34 -8.37 14.14 -10.57
N VAL A 35 -8.94 15.33 -10.52
CA VAL A 35 -8.27 16.58 -10.85
C VAL A 35 -8.06 17.36 -9.56
N GLY A 36 -6.86 17.92 -9.39
CA GLY A 36 -6.48 18.65 -8.17
C GLY A 36 -5.49 17.90 -7.30
N ASN A 37 -5.48 18.19 -6.00
CA ASN A 37 -4.45 17.79 -5.08
C ASN A 37 -4.97 16.79 -4.02
N LEU A 38 -4.09 15.94 -3.50
CA LEU A 38 -4.34 15.08 -2.36
C LEU A 38 -3.42 15.47 -1.22
N GLU A 39 -3.99 15.61 -0.03
CA GLU A 39 -3.25 15.86 1.20
C GLU A 39 -3.55 14.74 2.21
N ILE A 40 -2.53 13.95 2.52
CA ILE A 40 -2.55 13.01 3.65
C ILE A 40 -2.07 13.80 4.86
N LEU A 41 -2.98 14.08 5.78
CA LEU A 41 -2.67 14.90 6.95
C LEU A 41 -1.62 14.22 7.85
N PRO A 42 -0.88 15.00 8.67
CA PRO A 42 0.05 14.44 9.64
C PRO A 42 -0.58 13.37 10.52
N LEU A 43 0.18 12.33 10.86
CA LEU A 43 -0.23 11.17 11.67
C LEU A 43 -1.34 10.29 11.04
N VAL A 44 -1.74 10.53 9.79
CA VAL A 44 -2.71 9.67 9.09
C VAL A 44 -2.00 8.50 8.41
N SER A 45 -2.54 7.29 8.59
CA SER A 45 -2.02 6.08 7.95
C SER A 45 -3.06 5.46 7.01
N ILE A 46 -2.71 5.30 5.74
CA ILE A 46 -3.46 4.52 4.75
C ILE A 46 -2.84 3.13 4.71
N VAL A 47 -3.54 2.13 5.22
CA VAL A 47 -2.98 0.79 5.42
C VAL A 47 -3.84 -0.26 4.73
N CYS A 48 -3.20 -1.06 3.87
CA CYS A 48 -3.78 -2.20 3.20
C CYS A 48 -2.86 -3.42 3.36
N PRO A 49 -2.97 -4.16 4.47
CA PRO A 49 -2.01 -5.20 4.82
C PRO A 49 -2.35 -6.56 4.17
N ILE A 50 -3.01 -6.54 3.01
CA ILE A 50 -3.44 -7.75 2.28
C ILE A 50 -2.45 -8.02 1.16
N GLU A 51 -2.11 -9.30 0.99
CA GLU A 51 -1.30 -9.78 -0.11
C GLU A 51 -1.90 -9.38 -1.46
N GLY A 52 -1.10 -8.75 -2.32
CA GLY A 52 -1.55 -8.24 -3.61
C GLY A 52 -2.37 -6.93 -3.56
N CYS A 53 -2.57 -6.33 -2.38
CA CYS A 53 -3.28 -5.05 -2.31
C CYS A 53 -2.52 -3.93 -3.01
N THR A 54 -3.21 -3.24 -3.93
CA THR A 54 -2.66 -2.13 -4.68
C THR A 54 -3.38 -0.84 -4.32
N ILE A 55 -2.62 0.17 -3.90
CA ILE A 55 -3.10 1.55 -3.75
C ILE A 55 -2.61 2.33 -4.97
N SER A 56 -3.53 2.89 -5.75
CA SER A 56 -3.24 3.66 -6.94
C SER A 56 -3.92 5.01 -6.88
N VAL A 57 -3.14 6.08 -7.04
CA VAL A 57 -3.59 7.46 -6.97
C VAL A 57 -3.15 8.14 -8.25
N ASN A 58 -4.11 8.60 -9.04
CA ASN A 58 -3.87 9.32 -10.27
C ASN A 58 -4.55 10.69 -10.21
N LEU A 59 -3.74 11.73 -10.05
CA LEU A 59 -4.20 13.11 -9.89
C LEU A 59 -3.45 14.01 -10.85
N SER A 60 -4.12 15.03 -11.36
CA SER A 60 -3.44 16.04 -12.20
C SER A 60 -2.56 16.99 -11.39
N GLY A 61 -2.82 17.15 -10.10
CA GLY A 61 -2.13 18.11 -9.23
C GLY A 61 -1.03 17.47 -8.39
N SER A 62 -0.96 17.87 -7.12
CA SER A 62 0.08 17.42 -6.18
C SER A 62 -0.45 16.40 -5.16
N ILE A 63 0.44 15.53 -4.68
CA ILE A 63 0.21 14.66 -3.53
C ILE A 63 1.14 15.11 -2.42
N ASN A 64 0.60 15.46 -1.26
CA ASN A 64 1.37 15.80 -0.06
C ASN A 64 1.14 14.76 1.02
N VAL A 65 2.22 14.11 1.46
CA VAL A 65 2.23 13.15 2.55
C VAL A 65 2.78 13.84 3.79
N GLY A 66 1.88 14.16 4.74
CA GLY A 66 2.19 14.95 5.93
C GLY A 66 3.09 14.23 6.94
N GLN A 67 3.56 14.98 7.94
CA GLN A 67 4.54 14.50 8.90
C GLN A 67 4.07 13.25 9.64
N ASN A 68 4.94 12.25 9.76
CA ASN A 68 4.63 10.96 10.40
C ASN A 68 3.42 10.21 9.77
N ALA A 69 3.01 10.56 8.55
CA ALA A 69 1.98 9.81 7.82
C ALA A 69 2.56 8.55 7.19
N ALA A 70 1.74 7.52 7.03
CA ALA A 70 2.18 6.25 6.47
C ALA A 70 1.25 5.75 5.37
N VAL A 71 1.82 5.24 4.28
CA VAL A 71 1.07 4.51 3.24
C VAL A 71 1.66 3.12 3.15
N VAL A 72 0.88 2.10 3.54
CA VAL A 72 1.34 0.72 3.64
C VAL A 72 0.47 -0.17 2.75
N ALA A 73 1.07 -0.82 1.76
CA ALA A 73 0.39 -1.76 0.87
C ALA A 73 1.36 -2.77 0.26
N SER A 74 0.88 -3.70 -0.57
CA SER A 74 1.79 -4.52 -1.40
C SER A 74 2.38 -3.67 -2.52
N THR A 75 1.52 -2.89 -3.20
CA THR A 75 1.91 -2.00 -4.30
C THR A 75 1.32 -0.62 -4.06
N VAL A 76 2.12 0.43 -4.25
CA VAL A 76 1.67 1.83 -4.20
C VAL A 76 2.08 2.51 -5.50
N ILE A 77 1.11 3.13 -6.19
CA ILE A 77 1.31 3.85 -7.45
C ILE A 77 0.78 5.28 -7.26
N PHE A 78 1.68 6.26 -7.30
CA PHE A 78 1.32 7.68 -7.27
C PHE A 78 1.68 8.31 -8.62
N SER A 79 0.64 8.76 -9.34
CA SER A 79 0.74 9.52 -10.58
C SER A 79 0.21 10.92 -10.30
N ALA A 80 1.12 11.89 -10.25
CA ALA A 80 0.83 13.29 -9.93
C ALA A 80 1.88 14.20 -10.57
N THR A 81 1.59 15.49 -10.67
CA THR A 81 2.56 16.51 -11.11
C THR A 81 3.68 16.67 -10.09
N SER A 82 3.36 16.58 -8.80
CA SER A 82 4.36 16.59 -7.72
C SER A 82 3.95 15.70 -6.55
N LEU A 83 4.95 15.15 -5.87
CA LEU A 83 4.80 14.36 -4.65
C LEU A 83 5.72 14.95 -3.59
N THR A 84 5.17 15.33 -2.45
CA THR A 84 5.92 15.86 -1.31
C THR A 84 5.80 14.91 -0.13
N MET A 85 6.93 14.64 0.52
CA MET A 85 7.01 13.84 1.74
C MET A 85 7.55 14.70 2.87
N GLU A 86 6.74 14.90 3.91
CA GLU A 86 7.16 15.58 5.12
C GLU A 86 8.00 14.66 6.03
N PRO A 87 8.70 15.20 7.06
CA PRO A 87 9.57 14.41 7.91
C PRO A 87 8.89 13.19 8.53
N ASN A 88 9.61 12.08 8.62
CA ASN A 88 9.13 10.79 9.15
C ASN A 88 7.88 10.23 8.45
N SER A 89 7.46 10.78 7.32
CA SER A 89 6.49 10.13 6.46
C SER A 89 7.11 8.91 5.79
N LEU A 90 6.29 7.90 5.47
CA LEU A 90 6.77 6.69 4.84
C LEU A 90 5.76 6.10 3.85
N ILE A 91 6.30 5.54 2.78
CA ILE A 91 5.60 4.57 1.92
C ILE A 91 6.26 3.22 2.16
N ASN A 92 5.50 2.26 2.66
CA ASN A 92 5.97 0.90 2.88
C ASN A 92 5.23 -0.04 1.91
N THR A 93 5.93 -0.41 0.85
CA THR A 93 5.50 -1.49 -0.05
C THR A 93 6.03 -2.80 0.52
N THR A 94 5.37 -3.35 1.53
CA THR A 94 5.71 -4.69 1.99
C THR A 94 5.36 -5.64 0.87
N ALA A 95 6.36 -6.20 0.21
CA ALA A 95 6.17 -7.29 -0.73
C ALA A 95 5.59 -8.48 0.04
N LEU A 96 4.27 -8.50 0.16
CA LEU A 96 3.51 -9.69 0.49
C LEU A 96 3.51 -10.56 -0.77
N GLY A 97 4.68 -10.82 -1.36
CA GLY A 97 4.86 -11.61 -2.59
C GLY A 97 4.67 -13.10 -2.34
N GLY A 98 3.84 -13.44 -1.36
CA GLY A 98 3.71 -14.77 -0.77
C GLY A 98 4.91 -15.16 0.07
N SER A 99 4.76 -16.29 0.76
CA SER A 99 5.94 -17.04 1.21
C SER A 99 6.70 -17.52 -0.04
N PRO A 100 8.04 -17.52 -0.04
CA PRO A 100 8.79 -18.11 -1.13
C PRO A 100 8.32 -19.56 -1.34
N PRO A 101 8.24 -20.06 -2.59
CA PRO A 101 7.80 -21.43 -2.85
C PRO A 101 8.64 -22.40 -2.02
N SER A 102 8.01 -23.50 -1.56
CA SER A 102 8.62 -24.48 -0.64
C SER A 102 9.95 -25.07 -1.11
N GLN A 103 10.28 -24.89 -2.40
CA GLN A 103 11.50 -25.36 -3.04
C GLN A 103 12.71 -24.40 -2.90
N SER A 104 12.57 -23.28 -2.18
CA SER A 104 13.68 -22.36 -1.90
C SER A 104 14.51 -22.73 -0.67
N THR A 105 14.27 -23.91 -0.07
CA THR A 105 15.24 -24.52 0.84
C THR A 105 16.43 -24.99 0.02
N GLY A 106 17.34 -24.06 -0.24
CA GLY A 106 18.65 -24.31 -0.84
C GLY A 106 19.49 -25.20 0.05
N THR A 107 19.18 -26.50 0.04
CA THR A 107 20.22 -27.51 0.21
C THR A 107 20.93 -27.53 -1.15
N PRO A 108 22.21 -27.14 -1.25
CA PRO A 108 22.90 -27.08 -2.52
C PRO A 108 23.07 -28.50 -3.05
N VAL A 109 22.11 -28.95 -3.83
CA VAL A 109 22.25 -30.10 -4.72
C VAL A 109 22.55 -29.55 -6.10
N ASN A 110 23.83 -29.24 -6.28
CA ASN A 110 24.48 -28.81 -7.52
C ASN A 110 24.51 -27.30 -7.80
N TYR A 111 25.57 -26.96 -8.53
CA TYR A 111 26.24 -25.67 -8.67
C TYR A 111 25.51 -24.69 -9.59
N GLU A 112 24.24 -24.37 -9.33
CA GLU A 112 23.55 -23.34 -10.11
C GLU A 112 22.99 -22.25 -9.19
N GLY A 113 23.73 -21.14 -9.11
CA GLY A 113 23.27 -19.90 -8.52
C GLY A 113 22.33 -19.20 -9.49
N ALA A 114 21.10 -18.92 -9.04
CA ALA A 114 20.21 -17.96 -9.68
C ALA A 114 20.23 -16.68 -8.85
N GLY A 115 20.94 -15.67 -9.34
CA GLY A 115 20.90 -14.31 -8.80
C GLY A 115 19.63 -13.57 -9.24
N GLY A 116 19.35 -12.47 -8.53
CA GLY A 116 18.26 -11.52 -8.80
C GLY A 116 17.62 -11.03 -7.52
#